data_AF-A0A9X1F9U2-F1
#
_entry.id   AF-A0A9X1F9U2-F1
#
_cell.length_a   1.000
_cell.length_b   1.000
_cell.length_c   1.000
_cell.angle_alpha   90.00
_cell.angle_beta   90.00
_cell.angle_gamma   90.00
#
_symmetry.space_group_name_H-M   'P 1'
#
loop_
_entity.id
_entity.type
_entity.pdbx_description
1 polymer ?
#
loop_
_entity_poly.entity_id
_entity_poly.type
_entity_poly.pdbx_seq_one_letter_code
_entity_poly.pdbx_strand_id
1 'polypeptide(L)'
;MSKKLFLSIFICMLFIPLNMASQNDGKVSYKAVKYKDNVKAPLTSNELSKIQEVYQESTKKQVLDRPAYVKRIKHLLRNRFSIIQINIKEKQRNYTLLSEVDLFNHYNKNLKRDTNFNRQTFNPLKYNFDFYPSENKLYRVDGTNYFIQIKSQFQ
;
A
#
# COMPACT_ATOMS: atom_id res chain seq x y z
N MET A 1 59.38 -19.61 -44.07
CA MET A 1 59.94 -20.04 -42.77
C MET A 1 60.22 -18.74 -42.01
N SER A 2 59.51 -18.28 -40.98
CA SER A 2 59.00 -18.98 -39.79
C SER A 2 57.90 -18.17 -39.04
N LYS A 3 56.95 -18.89 -38.40
CA LYS A 3 56.28 -18.62 -37.10
C LYS A 3 55.53 -17.28 -36.93
N LYS A 4 54.21 -17.23 -37.15
CA LYS A 4 53.08 -17.39 -36.17
C LYS A 4 53.23 -16.58 -34.86
N LEU A 5 52.34 -15.61 -34.63
CA LEU A 5 51.49 -15.41 -33.42
C LEU A 5 50.78 -14.04 -33.52
N PHE A 6 49.44 -14.00 -33.73
CA PHE A 6 48.39 -13.78 -32.72
C PHE A 6 48.24 -12.35 -32.18
N LEU A 7 46.98 -11.85 -32.21
CA LEU A 7 46.42 -10.71 -31.46
C LEU A 7 46.84 -9.32 -31.97
N SER A 8 45.97 -8.37 -32.36
CA SER A 8 44.69 -7.98 -31.78
C SER A 8 43.91 -7.20 -32.87
N ILE A 9 42.79 -7.70 -33.38
CA ILE A 9 41.43 -7.23 -33.03
C ILE A 9 41.33 -5.70 -32.86
N PHE A 10 40.88 -5.05 -33.93
CA PHE A 10 39.65 -4.25 -33.92
C PHE A 10 39.51 -3.15 -32.84
N ILE A 11 40.21 -2.01 -32.97
CA ILE A 11 39.76 -0.75 -32.36
C ILE A 11 40.10 0.41 -33.31
N CYS A 12 39.23 0.68 -34.30
CA CYS A 12 39.27 1.93 -35.08
C CYS A 12 37.87 2.50 -35.37
N MET A 13 36.83 2.07 -34.64
CA MET A 13 35.45 2.46 -34.98
C MET A 13 34.51 2.74 -33.81
N LEU A 14 35.00 3.05 -32.60
CA LEU A 14 34.12 3.37 -31.47
C LEU A 14 34.69 4.47 -30.56
N PHE A 15 34.90 5.66 -31.14
CA PHE A 15 34.94 6.91 -30.36
C PHE A 15 33.85 7.85 -30.86
N ILE A 16 32.60 7.37 -30.82
CA ILE A 16 31.45 8.26 -30.70
C ILE A 16 31.39 8.58 -29.21
N PRO A 17 31.63 9.82 -28.76
CA PRO A 17 31.20 10.19 -27.43
C PRO A 17 29.67 10.06 -27.42
N LEU A 18 29.18 8.98 -26.82
CA LEU A 18 27.82 8.95 -26.32
C LEU A 18 27.74 10.12 -25.35
N ASN A 19 27.20 11.24 -25.81
CA ASN A 19 26.66 12.26 -24.94
C ASN A 19 25.54 11.57 -24.15
N MET A 20 25.91 10.94 -23.04
CA MET A 20 24.97 10.60 -21.99
C MET A 20 24.55 11.92 -21.38
N ALA A 21 23.63 12.61 -22.06
CA ALA A 21 22.75 13.53 -21.38
C ALA A 21 21.93 12.67 -20.42
N SER A 22 22.46 12.45 -19.23
CA SER A 22 21.65 12.07 -18.07
C SER A 22 20.66 13.20 -17.90
N GLN A 23 19.47 13.04 -18.46
CA GLN A 23 18.36 13.93 -18.16
C GLN A 23 18.15 13.79 -16.66
N ASN A 24 18.49 14.85 -15.92
CA ASN A 24 17.95 15.05 -14.58
C ASN A 24 16.44 15.16 -14.79
N ASP A 25 15.74 14.03 -14.81
CA ASP A 25 14.31 13.98 -14.64
C ASP A 25 14.03 14.78 -13.37
N GLY A 26 13.34 15.92 -13.57
CA GLY A 26 13.22 16.97 -12.56
C GLY A 26 12.93 16.35 -11.20
N LYS A 27 13.73 16.71 -10.20
CA LYS A 27 13.63 16.19 -8.82
C LYS A 27 12.16 16.01 -8.44
N VAL A 28 11.67 14.77 -8.49
CA VAL A 28 10.32 14.46 -8.03
C VAL A 28 10.34 14.78 -6.54
N SER A 29 9.69 15.88 -6.17
CA SER A 29 9.60 16.31 -4.77
C SER A 29 8.66 15.35 -4.05
N TYR A 30 9.24 14.30 -3.46
CA TYR A 30 8.49 13.36 -2.63
C TYR A 30 8.13 14.05 -1.32
N LYS A 31 6.83 14.24 -1.07
CA LYS A 31 6.36 14.71 0.23
C LYS A 31 6.69 13.66 1.29
N ALA A 32 7.40 14.04 2.36
CA ALA A 32 7.65 13.12 3.46
C ALA A 32 6.34 12.81 4.20
N VAL A 33 6.13 11.53 4.55
CA VAL A 33 4.96 11.09 5.34
C VAL A 33 5.07 11.67 6.75
N LYS A 34 4.01 12.38 7.19
CA LYS A 34 3.93 12.98 8.53
C LYS A 34 3.22 12.03 9.49
N TYR A 35 3.99 11.42 10.40
CA TYR A 35 3.44 10.54 11.41
C TYR A 35 2.99 11.34 12.64
N LYS A 36 1.76 11.13 13.09
CA LYS A 36 1.28 11.63 14.39
C LYS A 36 1.94 10.87 15.54
N ASP A 37 2.08 11.52 16.71
CA ASP A 37 2.72 10.92 17.88
C ASP A 37 2.04 9.65 18.38
N ASN A 38 0.74 9.49 18.13
CA ASN A 38 -0.01 8.29 18.51
C ASN A 38 0.60 7.01 17.93
N VAL A 39 1.39 7.04 16.85
CA VAL A 39 2.06 5.85 16.30
C VAL A 39 3.26 5.39 17.13
N LYS A 40 3.69 6.15 18.14
CA LYS A 40 4.74 5.72 19.07
C LYS A 40 4.21 4.70 20.08
N ALA A 41 2.94 4.82 20.46
CA ALA A 41 2.29 3.88 21.38
C ALA A 41 2.26 2.44 20.81
N PRO A 42 2.33 1.40 21.66
CA PRO A 42 2.21 0.00 21.26
C PRO A 42 0.91 -0.29 20.49
N LEU A 43 0.85 -1.43 19.80
CA LEU A 43 -0.40 -1.93 19.22
C LEU A 43 -1.39 -2.22 20.35
N THR A 44 -2.64 -1.79 20.17
CA THR A 44 -3.75 -2.21 21.03
C THR A 44 -4.12 -3.67 20.73
N SER A 45 -4.82 -4.33 21.65
CA SER A 45 -5.30 -5.71 21.44
C SER A 45 -6.21 -5.83 20.20
N ASN A 46 -7.03 -4.81 19.92
CA ASN A 46 -7.89 -4.78 18.73
C ASN A 46 -7.09 -4.62 17.42
N GLU A 47 -6.02 -3.83 17.42
CA GLU A 47 -5.18 -3.72 16.23
C GLU A 47 -4.36 -4.99 16.01
N LEU A 48 -3.87 -5.60 17.10
CA LEU A 48 -3.16 -6.86 17.03
C LEU A 48 -4.05 -7.99 16.51
N SER A 49 -5.30 -8.09 16.99
CA SER A 49 -6.25 -9.10 16.50
C SER A 49 -6.57 -8.92 15.02
N LYS A 50 -6.75 -7.68 14.55
CA LYS A 50 -6.93 -7.37 13.12
C LYS A 50 -5.74 -7.80 12.27
N ILE A 51 -4.52 -7.62 12.77
CA ILE A 51 -3.31 -8.08 12.09
C ILE A 51 -3.25 -9.61 12.10
N GLN A 52 -3.53 -10.26 13.24
CA GLN A 52 -3.49 -11.72 13.37
C GLN A 52 -4.53 -12.41 12.50
N GLU A 53 -5.74 -11.85 12.37
CA GLU A 53 -6.78 -12.38 11.48
C GLU A 53 -6.27 -12.56 10.04
N VAL A 54 -5.52 -11.57 9.53
CA VAL A 54 -5.03 -11.53 8.16
C VAL A 54 -3.73 -12.31 7.97
N TYR A 55 -2.78 -12.17 8.89
CA TYR A 55 -1.43 -12.71 8.73
C TYR A 55 -1.20 -14.07 9.40
N GLN A 56 -2.04 -14.47 10.36
CA GLN A 56 -1.97 -15.77 11.05
C GLN A 56 -0.53 -16.08 11.55
N GLU A 57 -0.01 -17.28 11.27
CA GLU A 57 1.35 -17.69 11.61
C GLU A 57 2.44 -16.75 11.06
N SER A 58 2.14 -16.01 9.98
CA SER A 58 3.07 -15.05 9.39
C SER A 58 3.10 -13.69 10.11
N THR A 59 2.22 -13.45 11.10
CA THR A 59 2.11 -12.15 11.81
C THR A 59 3.46 -11.68 12.36
N LYS A 60 4.23 -12.56 13.01
CA LYS A 60 5.51 -12.17 13.61
C LYS A 60 6.52 -11.75 12.54
N LYS A 61 6.81 -12.65 11.58
CA LYS A 61 7.80 -12.44 10.53
C LYS A 61 7.46 -11.29 9.59
N GLN A 62 6.19 -11.17 9.18
CA GLN A 62 5.79 -10.19 8.17
C GLN A 62 5.46 -8.83 8.77
N VAL A 63 5.07 -8.78 10.05
CA VAL A 63 4.60 -7.57 10.70
C VAL A 63 5.42 -7.20 11.91
N LEU A 64 5.36 -7.99 12.99
CA LEU A 64 5.86 -7.57 14.30
C LEU A 64 7.38 -7.37 14.34
N ASP A 65 8.13 -8.22 13.65
CA ASP A 65 9.60 -8.13 13.58
C ASP A 65 10.08 -7.00 12.65
N ARG A 66 9.15 -6.23 12.05
CA ARG A 66 9.42 -5.13 11.11
C ARG A 66 8.92 -3.81 11.67
N PRO A 67 9.68 -3.11 12.53
CA PRO A 67 9.21 -1.91 13.23
C PRO A 67 8.68 -0.79 12.31
N ALA A 68 9.33 -0.59 11.15
CA ALA A 68 8.87 0.36 10.16
C ALA A 68 7.48 -0.01 9.60
N TYR A 69 7.22 -1.31 9.40
CA TYR A 69 5.91 -1.76 8.93
C TYR A 69 4.84 -1.67 10.01
N VAL A 70 5.16 -2.03 11.26
CA VAL A 70 4.27 -1.80 12.42
C VAL A 70 3.87 -0.32 12.50
N LYS A 71 4.84 0.59 12.35
CA LYS A 71 4.58 2.04 12.33
C LYS A 71 3.63 2.44 11.20
N ARG A 72 3.80 1.90 9.99
CA ARG A 72 2.87 2.15 8.85
C ARG A 72 1.47 1.62 9.11
N ILE A 73 1.32 0.40 9.64
CA ILE A 73 0.00 -0.17 9.96
C ILE A 73 -0.69 0.66 11.06
N LYS A 74 0.03 1.04 12.12
CA LYS A 74 -0.52 1.93 13.15
C LYS A 74 -0.98 3.26 12.56
N HIS A 75 -0.18 3.84 11.67
CA HIS A 75 -0.57 5.08 11.01
C HIS A 75 -1.81 4.91 10.13
N LEU A 76 -1.89 3.81 9.36
CA LEU A 76 -3.05 3.45 8.56
C LEU A 76 -4.31 3.33 9.45
N LEU A 77 -4.28 2.45 10.44
CA LEU A 77 -5.44 2.12 11.28
C LEU A 77 -5.91 3.30 12.16
N ARG A 78 -4.99 4.10 12.69
CA ARG A 78 -5.31 5.18 13.64
C ARG A 78 -5.64 6.51 12.98
N ASN A 79 -5.04 6.81 11.83
CA ASN A 79 -5.04 8.17 11.29
C ASN A 79 -5.62 8.29 9.88
N ARG A 80 -5.54 7.23 9.06
CA ARG A 80 -5.87 7.29 7.64
C ARG A 80 -7.14 6.52 7.28
N PHE A 81 -7.41 5.43 7.98
CA PHE A 81 -8.64 4.67 7.84
C PHE A 81 -9.77 5.35 8.63
N SER A 82 -10.91 5.54 7.98
CA SER A 82 -12.14 5.95 8.65
C SER A 82 -13.36 5.43 7.91
N ILE A 83 -14.42 5.13 8.65
CA ILE A 83 -15.73 4.82 8.09
C ILE A 83 -16.58 6.08 8.21
N ILE A 84 -17.01 6.62 7.08
CA ILE A 84 -17.81 7.85 7.03
C ILE A 84 -19.18 7.55 6.44
N GLN A 85 -20.17 8.35 6.83
CA GLN A 85 -21.50 8.34 6.22
C GLN A 85 -21.62 9.54 5.30
N ILE A 86 -22.02 9.31 4.05
CA ILE A 86 -22.25 10.39 3.08
C ILE A 86 -23.74 10.37 2.74
N ASN A 87 -24.40 11.52 2.82
CA ASN A 87 -25.77 11.64 2.33
C ASN A 87 -25.75 11.60 0.81
N ILE A 88 -26.22 10.49 0.23
CA ILE A 88 -26.19 10.27 -1.23
C ILE A 88 -27.29 11.10 -1.88
N LYS A 89 -27.04 12.41 -2.05
CA LYS A 89 -27.66 13.20 -3.11
C LYS A 89 -26.93 13.01 -4.45
N GLU A 90 -25.69 12.53 -4.39
CA GLU A 90 -24.79 12.37 -5.54
C GLU A 90 -25.03 11.05 -6.27
N LYS A 91 -26.06 11.01 -7.13
CA LYS A 91 -26.29 9.93 -8.11
C LYS A 91 -25.24 9.85 -9.24
N GLN A 92 -24.13 10.58 -9.16
CA GLN A 92 -23.25 10.81 -10.31
C GLN A 92 -21.81 10.31 -10.18
N ARG A 93 -21.37 9.82 -9.01
CA ARG A 93 -20.04 9.19 -8.88
C ARG A 93 -20.14 7.68 -8.78
N ASN A 94 -19.51 6.99 -9.73
CA ASN A 94 -19.28 5.55 -9.67
C ASN A 94 -18.16 5.31 -8.66
N TYR A 95 -18.53 4.94 -7.44
CA TYR A 95 -17.58 4.48 -6.42
C TYR A 95 -17.40 2.98 -6.54
N THR A 96 -16.16 2.50 -6.40
CA THR A 96 -15.88 1.07 -6.23
C THR A 96 -16.62 0.55 -5.00
N LEU A 97 -17.39 -0.51 -5.18
CA LEU A 97 -18.08 -1.18 -4.08
C LEU A 97 -17.09 -1.96 -3.23
N LEU A 98 -17.40 -2.11 -1.94
CA LEU A 98 -16.58 -2.92 -1.04
C LEU A 98 -16.55 -4.39 -1.47
N SER A 99 -17.65 -4.90 -2.03
CA SER A 99 -17.73 -6.24 -2.62
C SER A 99 -16.80 -6.45 -3.81
N GLU A 100 -16.51 -5.41 -4.58
CA GLU A 100 -15.60 -5.42 -5.74
C GLU A 100 -14.11 -5.43 -5.34
N VAL A 101 -13.78 -5.04 -4.10
CA VAL A 101 -12.39 -5.05 -3.62
C VAL A 101 -12.01 -6.44 -3.17
N ASP A 102 -11.11 -7.12 -3.87
CA ASP A 102 -10.62 -8.46 -3.50
C ASP A 102 -10.12 -8.56 -2.05
N LEU A 103 -10.20 -9.77 -1.48
CA LEU A 103 -9.60 -10.05 -0.17
C LEU A 103 -8.08 -10.20 -0.27
N PHE A 104 -7.36 -9.68 0.74
CA PHE A 104 -5.94 -9.91 0.94
C PHE A 104 -5.71 -11.27 1.64
N ASN A 105 -6.01 -12.36 0.93
CA ASN A 105 -5.97 -13.73 1.46
C ASN A 105 -4.61 -14.45 1.28
N HIS A 106 -3.54 -13.70 0.99
CA HIS A 106 -2.21 -14.27 0.72
C HIS A 106 -1.65 -15.10 1.88
N TYR A 107 -1.81 -14.61 3.12
CA TYR A 107 -1.32 -15.29 4.34
C TYR A 107 -2.39 -16.14 5.02
N ASN A 108 -3.67 -15.83 4.80
CA ASN A 108 -4.81 -16.58 5.30
C ASN A 108 -5.76 -16.93 4.16
N LYS A 109 -5.64 -18.15 3.62
CA LYS A 109 -6.49 -18.63 2.52
C LYS A 109 -7.97 -18.77 2.92
N ASN A 110 -8.24 -18.91 4.22
CA ASN A 110 -9.59 -19.06 4.77
C ASN A 110 -10.21 -17.70 5.14
N LEU A 111 -9.58 -16.59 4.78
CA LEU A 111 -10.10 -15.25 5.04
C LEU A 111 -11.42 -15.05 4.30
N LYS A 112 -12.44 -14.57 5.02
CA LYS A 112 -13.79 -14.34 4.49
C LYS A 112 -14.21 -12.90 4.70
N ARG A 113 -15.02 -12.36 3.79
CA ARG A 113 -15.72 -11.08 4.01
C ARG A 113 -16.67 -11.23 5.21
N ASP A 114 -16.90 -10.14 5.91
CA ASP A 114 -17.91 -10.10 6.96
C ASP A 114 -19.30 -10.32 6.33
N THR A 115 -20.11 -11.22 6.90
CA THR A 115 -21.46 -11.51 6.37
C THR A 115 -22.34 -10.27 6.39
N ASN A 116 -22.21 -9.46 7.45
CA ASN A 116 -22.89 -8.19 7.60
C ASN A 116 -21.86 -7.12 7.94
N PHE A 117 -21.96 -5.96 7.28
CA PHE A 117 -21.08 -4.85 7.57
C PHE A 117 -21.36 -4.28 8.98
N ASN A 118 -20.33 -4.25 9.82
CA ASN A 118 -20.39 -3.68 11.16
C ASN A 118 -19.18 -2.75 11.36
N ARG A 119 -19.45 -1.47 11.60
CA ARG A 119 -18.42 -0.41 11.68
C ARG A 119 -17.42 -0.64 12.81
N GLN A 120 -17.88 -1.24 13.90
CA GLN A 120 -17.12 -1.42 15.12
C GLN A 120 -16.14 -2.60 15.00
N THR A 121 -16.53 -3.64 14.27
CA THR A 121 -15.71 -4.85 14.10
C THR A 121 -14.96 -4.91 12.77
N PHE A 122 -15.28 -4.02 11.82
CA PHE A 122 -14.68 -4.03 10.49
C PHE A 122 -13.14 -4.00 10.54
N ASN A 123 -12.53 -4.95 9.83
CA ASN A 123 -11.09 -5.01 9.68
C ASN A 123 -10.68 -4.61 8.25
N PRO A 124 -10.12 -3.40 8.06
CA PRO A 124 -9.73 -2.94 6.73
C PRO A 124 -8.58 -3.75 6.13
N LEU A 125 -7.76 -4.41 6.94
CA LEU A 125 -6.60 -5.18 6.46
C LEU A 125 -7.01 -6.44 5.68
N LYS A 126 -8.28 -6.84 5.75
CA LYS A 126 -8.81 -7.99 5.02
C LYS A 126 -8.89 -7.77 3.52
N TYR A 127 -8.86 -6.53 3.07
CA TYR A 127 -9.17 -6.14 1.69
C TYR A 127 -7.92 -5.58 1.00
N ASN A 128 -7.82 -5.82 -0.30
CA ASN A 128 -6.80 -5.24 -1.19
C ASN A 128 -7.12 -3.78 -1.52
N PHE A 129 -7.29 -2.95 -0.50
CA PHE A 129 -7.42 -1.52 -0.70
C PHE A 129 -6.11 -0.93 -1.23
N ASP A 130 -6.23 0.16 -1.97
CA ASP A 130 -5.11 1.07 -2.18
C ASP A 130 -4.85 1.77 -0.84
N PHE A 131 -3.89 1.24 -0.07
CA PHE A 131 -3.50 1.80 1.22
C PHE A 131 -2.55 2.99 1.11
N TYR A 132 -2.04 3.33 -0.07
CA TYR A 132 -1.09 4.43 -0.25
C TYR A 132 -1.47 5.33 -1.44
N PRO A 133 -2.74 5.77 -1.53
CA PRO A 133 -3.17 6.59 -2.64
C PRO A 133 -2.55 7.99 -2.52
N SER A 134 -2.35 8.64 -3.68
CA SER A 134 -1.96 10.05 -3.74
C SER A 134 -3.03 10.97 -3.15
N GLU A 135 -4.31 10.61 -3.31
CA GLU A 135 -5.49 11.32 -2.83
C GLU A 135 -6.39 10.43 -1.97
N ASN A 136 -7.43 10.99 -1.35
CA ASN A 136 -8.35 10.18 -0.52
C ASN A 136 -9.15 9.23 -1.40
N LYS A 137 -9.07 7.92 -1.11
CA LYS A 137 -9.88 6.88 -1.75
C LYS A 137 -11.14 6.62 -0.94
N LEU A 138 -12.24 6.41 -1.65
CA LEU A 138 -13.53 6.04 -1.08
C LEU A 138 -14.01 4.74 -1.72
N TYR A 139 -14.38 3.78 -0.88
CA TYR A 139 -15.03 2.54 -1.28
C TYR A 139 -16.42 2.50 -0.65
N ARG A 140 -17.45 2.32 -1.46
CA ARG A 140 -18.84 2.33 -0.97
C ARG A 140 -19.17 0.97 -0.37
N VAL A 141 -19.70 0.98 0.85
CA VAL A 141 -20.24 -0.24 1.45
C VAL A 141 -21.57 -0.55 0.78
N ASP A 142 -21.64 -1.73 0.17
CA ASP A 142 -22.78 -2.26 -0.57
C ASP A 142 -24.12 -2.06 0.15
N GLY A 143 -25.13 -1.57 -0.56
CA GLY A 143 -26.47 -1.37 -0.01
C GLY A 143 -26.60 -0.30 1.07
N THR A 144 -25.53 0.47 1.37
CA THR A 144 -25.57 1.51 2.42
C THR A 144 -25.09 2.87 1.92
N ASN A 145 -25.15 3.84 2.84
CA ASN A 145 -24.58 5.19 2.70
C ASN A 145 -23.22 5.33 3.42
N TYR A 146 -22.62 4.21 3.83
CA TYR A 146 -21.30 4.19 4.44
C TYR A 146 -20.20 4.01 3.41
N PHE A 147 -19.06 4.62 3.68
CA PHE A 147 -17.87 4.55 2.86
C PHE A 147 -16.66 4.24 3.71
N ILE A 148 -15.81 3.36 3.19
CA ILE A 148 -14.46 3.18 3.68
C ILE A 148 -13.60 4.28 3.05
N GLN A 149 -13.10 5.18 3.88
CA GLN A 149 -12.15 6.21 3.45
C GLN A 149 -10.74 5.80 3.83
N ILE A 150 -9.85 5.81 2.83
CA ILE A 150 -8.40 5.73 3.02
C ILE A 150 -7.82 7.09 2.64
N LYS A 151 -7.37 7.85 3.64
CA LYS A 151 -6.74 9.15 3.41
C LYS A 151 -5.37 8.99 2.75
N SER A 152 -4.92 9.98 1.99
CA SER A 152 -3.56 10.02 1.43
C SER A 152 -2.49 9.88 2.54
N GLN A 153 -1.33 9.31 2.20
CA GLN A 153 -0.21 9.18 3.15
C GLN A 153 0.52 10.51 3.40
N PHE A 154 0.21 11.55 2.62
CA PHE A 154 0.85 12.86 2.69
C PHE A 154 0.00 13.92 3.44
N GLN A 155 -1.12 13.50 4.03
CA GLN A 155 -2.02 14.33 4.84
C GLN A 155 -1.70 14.27 6.33
#